data_AF-A0A924C468-F1
#
_entry.id   AF-A0A924C468-F1
#
_cell.length_a   1.000
_cell.length_b   1.000
_cell.length_c   1.000
_cell.angle_alpha   90.00
_cell.angle_beta   90.00
_cell.angle_gamma   90.00
#
_symmetry.space_group_name_H-M   'P 1'
#
loop_
_entity.id
_entity.type
_entity.pdbx_description
1 polymer ?
#
loop_
_entity_poly.entity_id
_entity_poly.type
_entity_poly.pdbx_seq_one_letter_code
_entity_poly.pdbx_strand_id
1 'polypeptide(L)'
;MAATLTQRQRAALPGSRHDVVMGLLKWLLPALALAVLATIIVWPLTKVGEFSFLLAKDKVGVAAERLRIDNAVYRGETEKGEAFTISAQGAVQRSSAVAIVELTGLKAKLKMVEGPAQVTAPSGRYFIETDKLQVTGPVRLDSAAGYTLDSDTVDIDLNTRQVVTNERVTGTLPIGTFSAGRLEGDIQGRRLVLEGGAHLRIRGGAGRAA
;
A
#
# COMPACT_ATOMS: atom_id res chain seq x y z
N MET A 1 -78.71 -25.80 -69.77
CA MET A 1 -78.03 -26.19 -68.51
C MET A 1 -76.71 -25.43 -68.44
N ALA A 2 -76.61 -24.39 -67.61
CA ALA A 2 -75.37 -23.62 -67.44
C ALA A 2 -74.60 -24.19 -66.25
N ALA A 3 -73.37 -24.67 -66.48
CA ALA A 3 -72.53 -25.23 -65.45
C ALA A 3 -72.12 -24.12 -64.45
N THR A 4 -72.45 -24.30 -63.18
CA THR A 4 -72.03 -23.41 -62.09
C THR A 4 -70.54 -23.64 -61.81
N LEU A 5 -69.70 -22.73 -62.29
CA LEU A 5 -68.25 -22.78 -62.05
C LEU A 5 -67.96 -22.71 -60.55
N THR A 6 -67.19 -23.68 -60.06
CA THR A 6 -66.80 -23.79 -58.65
C THR A 6 -65.89 -22.63 -58.21
N GLN A 7 -65.86 -22.32 -56.91
CA GLN A 7 -65.10 -21.20 -56.33
C GLN A 7 -63.59 -21.24 -56.68
N ARG A 8 -63.02 -22.45 -56.85
CA ARG A 8 -61.65 -22.65 -57.30
C ARG A 8 -61.44 -22.31 -58.78
N GLN A 9 -62.42 -22.60 -59.64
CA GLN A 9 -62.37 -22.25 -61.06
C GLN A 9 -62.50 -20.73 -61.28
N ARG A 10 -63.23 -20.01 -60.42
CA ARG A 10 -63.27 -18.53 -60.44
C ARG A 10 -61.96 -17.87 -60.00
N ALA A 11 -61.18 -18.52 -59.14
CA ALA A 11 -59.86 -18.05 -58.72
C ALA A 11 -58.78 -18.27 -59.79
N ALA A 12 -59.03 -19.14 -60.78
CA ALA A 12 -58.10 -19.46 -61.88
C ALA A 12 -58.43 -18.73 -63.19
N LEU A 13 -59.42 -17.83 -63.20
CA LEU A 13 -59.71 -16.96 -64.35
C LEU A 13 -58.74 -15.77 -64.37
N PRO A 14 -58.16 -15.42 -65.54
CA PRO A 14 -57.23 -14.30 -65.67
C PRO A 14 -57.91 -12.98 -65.25
N GLY A 15 -57.32 -12.28 -64.28
CA GLY A 15 -57.87 -11.05 -63.69
C GLY A 15 -58.61 -11.26 -62.37
N SER A 16 -58.48 -12.43 -61.74
CA SER A 16 -59.03 -12.67 -60.40
C SER A 16 -58.33 -11.78 -59.34
N ARG A 17 -58.97 -11.56 -58.19
CA ARG A 17 -58.37 -10.82 -57.06
C ARG A 17 -57.02 -11.41 -56.61
N HIS A 18 -56.82 -12.72 -56.80
CA HIS A 18 -55.55 -13.38 -56.48
C HIS A 18 -54.44 -12.96 -57.45
N ASP A 19 -54.72 -12.76 -58.74
CA ASP A 19 -53.72 -12.31 -59.72
C ASP A 19 -53.23 -10.89 -59.43
N VAL A 20 -54.13 -10.00 -58.99
CA VAL A 20 -53.76 -8.62 -58.59
C VAL A 20 -52.86 -8.63 -57.35
N VAL A 21 -53.20 -9.45 -56.35
CA VAL A 21 -52.41 -9.61 -55.13
C VAL A 21 -51.03 -10.23 -55.43
N MET A 22 -50.99 -11.26 -56.27
CA MET A 22 -49.74 -11.91 -56.68
C MET A 22 -48.87 -11.00 -57.55
N GLY A 23 -49.48 -10.20 -58.44
CA GLY A 23 -48.78 -9.18 -59.22
C GLY A 23 -48.12 -8.12 -58.35
N LEU A 24 -48.81 -7.65 -57.30
CA LEU A 24 -48.25 -6.71 -56.34
C LEU A 24 -47.11 -7.34 -55.52
N LEU A 25 -47.33 -8.55 -54.97
CA LEU A 25 -46.34 -9.27 -54.18
C LEU A 25 -45.05 -9.56 -54.96
N LYS A 26 -45.16 -9.84 -56.27
CA LYS A 26 -44.01 -10.12 -57.15
C LYS A 26 -43.03 -8.95 -57.25
N TRP A 27 -43.49 -7.72 -57.07
CA TRP A 27 -42.65 -6.53 -57.06
C TRP A 27 -42.36 -6.00 -55.65
N LEU A 28 -43.34 -6.10 -54.74
CA LEU A 28 -43.22 -5.62 -53.36
C LEU A 28 -42.17 -6.41 -52.57
N LEU A 29 -42.17 -7.74 -52.69
CA LEU A 29 -41.25 -8.61 -51.95
C LEU A 29 -39.77 -8.33 -52.28
N PRO A 30 -39.33 -8.33 -53.56
CA PRO A 30 -37.95 -8.01 -53.88
C PRO A 30 -37.58 -6.56 -53.54
N ALA A 31 -38.52 -5.61 -53.67
CA ALA A 31 -38.28 -4.22 -53.27
C ALA A 31 -38.04 -4.08 -51.75
N LEU A 32 -38.83 -4.77 -50.92
CA LEU A 32 -38.69 -4.75 -49.48
C LEU A 32 -37.40 -5.45 -49.02
N ALA A 33 -37.03 -6.56 -49.67
CA ALA A 33 -35.75 -7.21 -49.44
C ALA A 33 -34.57 -6.28 -49.75
N LEU A 34 -34.61 -5.55 -50.87
CA LEU A 34 -33.59 -4.55 -51.21
C LEU A 34 -33.53 -3.40 -50.20
N ALA A 35 -34.68 -2.93 -49.70
CA ALA A 35 -34.73 -1.88 -48.68
C ALA A 35 -34.08 -2.32 -47.36
N VAL A 36 -34.33 -3.55 -46.91
CA VAL A 36 -33.68 -4.11 -45.71
C VAL A 36 -32.17 -4.23 -45.91
N LEU A 37 -31.74 -4.70 -47.09
CA LEU A 37 -30.32 -4.87 -47.42
C LEU A 37 -29.59 -3.52 -47.46
N ALA A 38 -30.20 -2.51 -48.09
CA ALA A 38 -29.69 -1.13 -48.08
C ALA A 38 -29.62 -0.56 -46.66
N THR A 39 -30.62 -0.85 -45.82
CA THR A 39 -30.61 -0.41 -44.42
C THR A 39 -29.44 -1.02 -43.65
N ILE A 40 -29.16 -2.32 -43.80
CA ILE A 40 -28.01 -2.98 -43.15
C ILE A 40 -26.68 -2.36 -43.58
N ILE A 41 -26.54 -1.96 -44.86
CA ILE A 41 -25.32 -1.34 -45.38
C ILE A 41 -25.15 0.10 -44.88
N VAL A 42 -26.23 0.88 -44.83
CA VAL A 42 -26.18 2.31 -44.45
C VAL A 42 -26.14 2.50 -42.92
N TRP A 43 -26.75 1.60 -42.15
CA TRP A 43 -26.81 1.66 -40.68
C TRP A 43 -25.43 1.86 -40.02
N PRO A 44 -24.37 1.11 -40.33
CA PRO A 44 -23.05 1.32 -39.72
C PRO A 44 -22.42 2.67 -40.09
N LEU A 45 -22.75 3.25 -41.24
CA LEU A 45 -22.24 4.58 -41.66
C LEU A 45 -22.90 5.72 -40.88
N THR A 46 -24.13 5.52 -40.38
CA THR A 46 -24.82 6.50 -39.52
C THR A 46 -24.47 6.37 -38.04
N LYS A 47 -23.82 5.27 -37.65
CA LYS A 47 -23.32 5.02 -36.29
C LYS A 47 -21.85 5.43 -36.18
N VAL A 48 -21.50 6.65 -36.59
CA VAL A 48 -20.31 7.34 -36.07
C VAL A 48 -20.73 8.00 -34.76
N GLY A 49 -20.90 7.16 -33.73
CA GLY A 49 -21.33 7.56 -32.39
C GLY A 49 -20.65 6.65 -31.40
N GLU A 50 -19.43 7.03 -31.04
CA GLU A 50 -18.70 6.66 -29.81
C GLU A 50 -19.07 5.32 -29.16
N PHE A 51 -18.78 4.21 -29.83
CA PHE A 51 -18.57 2.93 -29.12
C PHE A 51 -17.11 2.83 -28.65
N SER A 52 -16.66 3.86 -27.94
CA SER A 52 -15.43 3.83 -27.12
C SER A 52 -15.82 3.90 -25.65
N PHE A 53 -16.74 3.04 -25.21
CA PHE A 53 -17.11 2.96 -23.80
C PHE A 53 -17.46 1.53 -23.38
N LEU A 54 -16.46 0.64 -23.41
CA LEU A 54 -16.41 -0.56 -22.56
C LEU A 54 -14.98 -0.83 -22.06
N LEU A 55 -14.19 0.22 -21.88
CA LEU A 55 -13.23 0.22 -20.80
C LEU A 55 -13.78 1.21 -19.78
N ALA A 56 -14.21 0.70 -18.63
CA ALA A 56 -14.42 1.50 -17.43
C ALA A 56 -13.07 2.07 -16.98
N LYS A 57 -12.59 3.04 -17.75
CA LYS A 57 -11.53 3.99 -17.48
C LYS A 57 -12.35 5.27 -17.42
N ASP A 58 -13.04 5.53 -16.32
CA ASP A 58 -12.58 6.49 -15.30
C ASP A 58 -13.32 6.32 -13.95
N LYS A 59 -13.59 5.08 -13.54
CA LYS A 59 -13.76 4.76 -12.12
C LYS A 59 -12.70 3.75 -11.72
N VAL A 60 -11.45 4.18 -11.79
CA VAL A 60 -10.49 3.73 -10.77
C VAL A 60 -10.99 4.35 -9.48
N GLY A 61 -11.97 3.70 -8.86
CA GLY A 61 -12.05 3.73 -7.42
C GLY A 61 -10.72 3.17 -6.99
N VAL A 62 -9.75 4.05 -6.73
CA VAL A 62 -8.59 3.71 -5.91
C VAL A 62 -9.27 3.20 -4.66
N ALA A 63 -9.40 1.88 -4.54
CA ALA A 63 -9.73 1.28 -3.28
C ALA A 63 -8.75 1.94 -2.31
N ALA A 64 -9.24 2.45 -1.18
CA ALA A 64 -8.33 2.93 -0.15
C ALA A 64 -7.54 1.70 0.32
N GLU A 65 -6.44 1.41 -0.38
CA GLU A 65 -5.57 0.27 -0.19
C GLU A 65 -4.80 0.53 1.09
N ARG A 66 -5.48 0.25 2.19
CA ARG A 66 -4.94 0.37 3.52
C ARG A 66 -4.36 -0.97 3.90
N LEU A 67 -3.05 -1.12 3.75
CA LEU A 67 -2.35 -2.24 4.35
C LEU A 67 -2.23 -1.98 5.85
N ARG A 68 -2.71 -2.92 6.64
CA ARG A 68 -2.61 -2.88 8.10
C ARG A 68 -2.05 -4.21 8.56
N ILE A 69 -0.94 -4.14 9.28
CA ILE A 69 -0.30 -5.29 9.91
C ILE A 69 -0.49 -5.15 11.40
N ASP A 70 -1.14 -6.16 11.99
CA ASP A 70 -1.17 -6.36 13.43
C ASP A 70 0.10 -7.09 13.86
N ASN A 71 0.81 -6.56 14.86
CA ASN A 71 2.07 -7.13 15.35
C ASN A 71 3.15 -7.29 14.26
N ALA A 72 3.60 -6.18 13.68
CA ALA A 72 4.74 -6.20 12.78
C ALA A 72 6.01 -6.58 13.55
N VAL A 73 6.83 -7.50 13.01
CA VAL A 73 8.08 -7.94 13.65
C VAL A 73 9.21 -8.02 12.62
N TYR A 74 10.31 -7.37 12.92
CA TYR A 74 11.58 -7.42 12.20
C TYR A 74 12.64 -8.06 13.09
N ARG A 75 13.40 -9.02 12.56
CA ARG A 75 14.43 -9.76 13.28
C ARG A 75 15.74 -9.70 12.51
N GLY A 76 16.84 -9.69 13.26
CA GLY A 76 18.18 -9.77 12.70
C GLY A 76 19.18 -10.13 13.77
N GLU A 77 20.44 -10.19 13.37
CA GLU A 77 21.57 -10.45 14.24
C GLU A 77 22.61 -9.34 14.04
N THR A 78 23.31 -8.95 15.11
CA THR A 78 24.46 -8.05 15.00
C THR A 78 25.67 -8.81 14.46
N GLU A 79 26.75 -8.09 14.10
CA GLU A 79 28.02 -8.72 13.69
C GLU A 79 28.65 -9.60 14.78
N LYS A 80 28.29 -9.37 16.06
CA LYS A 80 28.73 -10.19 17.18
C LYS A 80 27.88 -11.46 17.36
N GLY A 81 26.89 -11.70 16.48
CA GLY A 81 25.93 -12.80 16.57
C GLY A 81 24.82 -12.57 17.60
N GLU A 82 24.64 -11.33 18.07
CA GLU A 82 23.62 -10.99 19.06
C GLU A 82 22.28 -10.78 18.35
N ALA A 83 21.29 -11.63 18.64
CA ALA A 83 19.97 -11.49 18.05
C ALA A 83 19.25 -10.23 18.56
N PHE A 84 18.59 -9.52 17.64
CA PHE A 84 17.69 -8.43 17.96
C PHE A 84 16.32 -8.62 17.31
N THR A 85 15.31 -8.01 17.90
CA THR A 85 13.93 -8.01 17.40
C THR A 85 13.31 -6.64 17.59
N ILE A 86 12.77 -6.07 16.53
CA ILE A 86 11.98 -4.84 16.55
C ILE A 86 10.54 -5.23 16.26
N SER A 87 9.61 -4.80 17.10
CA SER A 87 8.19 -5.07 16.94
C SER A 87 7.35 -3.81 17.08
N ALA A 88 6.27 -3.70 16.31
CA ALA A 88 5.25 -2.69 16.47
C ALA A 88 3.90 -3.37 16.72
N GLN A 89 3.10 -2.84 17.65
CA GLN A 89 1.74 -3.34 17.90
C GLN A 89 0.85 -3.21 16.66
N GLY A 90 1.04 -2.12 15.90
CA GLY A 90 0.34 -1.88 14.65
C GLY A 90 1.24 -1.17 13.65
N ALA A 91 1.06 -1.51 12.38
CA ALA A 91 1.68 -0.84 11.25
C ALA A 91 0.60 -0.55 10.21
N VAL A 92 0.43 0.72 9.83
CA VAL A 92 -0.59 1.15 8.87
C VAL A 92 0.09 1.88 7.72
N GLN A 93 -0.07 1.35 6.51
CA GLN A 93 0.18 2.09 5.28
C GLN A 93 -1.17 2.53 4.72
N ARG A 94 -1.37 3.84 4.56
CA ARG A 94 -2.67 4.40 4.16
C ARG A 94 -3.01 4.11 2.69
N SER A 95 -2.00 4.04 1.85
CA SER A 95 -2.11 3.75 0.41
C SER A 95 -0.79 3.20 -0.09
N SER A 96 -0.83 2.24 -1.01
CA SER A 96 0.33 1.73 -1.74
C SER A 96 1.11 2.83 -2.48
N ALA A 97 0.44 3.93 -2.85
CA ALA A 97 1.07 5.09 -3.50
C ALA A 97 1.92 5.95 -2.55
N VAL A 98 1.74 5.81 -1.23
CA VAL A 98 2.54 6.51 -0.22
C VAL A 98 3.44 5.50 0.45
N ALA A 99 4.74 5.58 0.20
CA ALA A 99 5.77 4.68 0.71
C ALA A 99 6.12 4.91 2.19
N ILE A 100 5.12 5.23 3.02
CA ILE A 100 5.27 5.51 4.45
C ILE A 100 4.35 4.60 5.25
N VAL A 101 4.92 3.91 6.23
CA VAL A 101 4.22 3.08 7.19
C VAL A 101 4.22 3.77 8.55
N GLU A 102 3.03 4.03 9.08
CA GLU A 102 2.85 4.56 10.44
C GLU A 102 2.87 3.39 11.43
N LEU A 103 3.78 3.44 12.39
CA LEU A 103 4.01 2.40 13.39
C LEU A 103 3.52 2.89 14.76
N THR A 104 2.86 2.02 15.50
CA THR A 104 2.36 2.29 16.86
C THR A 104 2.85 1.22 17.83
N GLY A 105 3.22 1.62 19.05
CA GLY A 105 3.66 0.73 20.11
C GLY A 105 4.94 -0.01 19.77
N LEU A 106 6.01 0.74 19.47
CA LEU A 106 7.31 0.21 19.10
C LEU A 106 8.03 -0.36 20.33
N LYS A 107 8.59 -1.56 20.15
CA LYS A 107 9.44 -2.22 21.13
C LYS A 107 10.60 -2.90 20.41
N ALA A 108 11.82 -2.65 20.83
CA ALA A 108 12.97 -3.42 20.41
C ALA A 108 13.53 -4.22 21.59
N LYS A 109 14.04 -5.42 21.31
CA LYS A 109 14.77 -6.26 22.25
C LYS A 109 16.09 -6.64 21.63
N LEU A 110 17.17 -6.45 22.36
CA LEU A 110 18.53 -6.78 21.94
C LEU A 110 19.11 -7.74 22.96
N LYS A 111 19.61 -8.89 22.49
CA LYS A 111 20.25 -9.88 23.36
C LYS A 111 21.75 -9.62 23.38
N MET A 112 22.22 -8.74 24.24
CA MET A 112 23.64 -8.40 24.35
C MET A 112 24.38 -9.39 25.25
N VAL A 113 25.71 -9.46 25.13
CA VAL A 113 26.57 -10.27 26.02
C VAL A 113 26.40 -9.88 27.50
N GLU A 114 26.27 -8.57 27.79
CA GLU A 114 26.13 -8.05 29.16
C GLU A 114 24.70 -8.23 29.73
N GLY A 115 23.75 -8.67 28.90
CA GLY A 115 22.36 -8.88 29.28
C GLY A 115 21.37 -8.34 28.24
N PRO A 116 20.07 -8.67 28.36
CA PRO A 116 19.06 -8.15 27.45
C PRO A 116 18.89 -6.65 27.64
N ALA A 117 18.76 -5.93 26.53
CA ALA A 117 18.31 -4.54 26.49
C ALA A 117 16.96 -4.43 25.80
N GLN A 118 16.16 -3.47 26.23
CA GLN A 118 14.85 -3.18 25.69
C GLN A 118 14.75 -1.69 25.34
N VAL A 119 14.22 -1.41 24.15
CA VAL A 119 13.88 -0.05 23.72
C VAL A 119 12.38 0.04 23.53
N THR A 120 11.76 1.14 23.96
CA THR A 120 10.33 1.39 23.78
C THR A 120 10.08 2.79 23.25
N ALA A 121 9.09 2.91 22.37
CA ALA A 121 8.62 4.18 21.86
C ALA A 121 7.13 4.11 21.48
N PRO A 122 6.37 5.20 21.63
CA PRO A 122 4.93 5.17 21.37
C PRO A 122 4.59 5.07 19.88
N SER A 123 5.37 5.72 19.01
CA SER A 123 5.07 5.80 17.58
C SER A 123 6.32 6.03 16.74
N GLY A 124 6.24 5.67 15.47
CA GLY A 124 7.26 5.98 14.49
C GLY A 124 6.73 5.93 13.06
N ARG A 125 7.55 6.37 12.12
CA ARG A 125 7.27 6.36 10.69
C ARG A 125 8.41 5.64 9.99
N TYR A 126 8.08 4.60 9.26
CA TYR A 126 9.02 3.90 8.41
C TYR A 126 8.82 4.33 6.95
N PHE A 127 9.88 4.88 6.37
CA PHE A 127 9.95 5.32 4.98
C PHE A 127 10.55 4.17 4.17
N ILE A 128 9.70 3.51 3.36
CA ILE A 128 10.08 2.31 2.60
C ILE A 128 11.13 2.65 1.54
N GLU A 129 11.01 3.81 0.88
CA GLU A 129 11.92 4.21 -0.20
C GLU A 129 13.37 4.42 0.24
N THR A 130 13.57 4.88 1.48
CA THR A 130 14.90 5.21 2.02
C THR A 130 15.35 4.26 3.12
N ASP A 131 14.52 3.30 3.50
CA ASP A 131 14.67 2.46 4.70
C ASP A 131 15.01 3.24 5.97
N LYS A 132 14.34 4.37 6.16
CA LYS A 132 14.52 5.22 7.36
C LYS A 132 13.37 5.02 8.32
N LEU A 133 13.68 4.81 9.58
CA LEU A 133 12.73 4.76 10.67
C LEU A 133 12.91 6.01 11.54
N GLN A 134 11.92 6.90 11.50
CA GLN A 134 11.85 8.05 12.37
C GLN A 134 10.93 7.74 13.55
N VAL A 135 11.44 7.84 14.76
CA VAL A 135 10.70 7.57 15.99
C VAL A 135 10.42 8.88 16.68
N THR A 136 9.16 9.10 17.04
CA THR A 136 8.70 10.34 17.68
C THR A 136 8.00 10.00 18.99
N GLY A 137 8.39 10.70 20.05
CA GLY A 137 7.90 10.50 21.41
C GLY A 137 8.98 9.92 22.30
N PRO A 138 8.75 9.84 23.63
CA PRO A 138 9.79 9.44 24.57
C PRO A 138 10.30 8.04 24.21
N VAL A 139 11.53 8.00 23.70
CA VAL A 139 12.29 6.79 23.42
C VAL A 139 13.09 6.47 24.66
N ARG A 140 12.77 5.32 25.26
CA ARG A 140 13.48 4.82 26.42
C ARG A 140 14.20 3.52 26.08
N LEU A 141 15.48 3.47 26.40
CA LEU A 141 16.29 2.26 26.42
C LEU A 141 16.62 1.90 27.86
N ASP A 142 16.41 0.64 28.21
CA ASP A 142 16.75 0.05 29.49
C ASP A 142 17.53 -1.25 29.25
N SER A 143 18.69 -1.40 29.90
CA SER A 143 19.50 -2.63 29.86
C SER A 143 19.64 -3.26 31.23
N ALA A 144 19.65 -4.59 31.28
CA ALA A 144 19.92 -5.35 32.50
C ALA A 144 21.29 -5.01 33.13
N ALA A 145 22.24 -4.53 32.33
CA ALA A 145 23.57 -4.11 32.78
C ALA A 145 23.61 -2.70 33.42
N GLY A 146 22.46 -2.03 33.59
CA GLY A 146 22.37 -0.74 34.26
C GLY A 146 22.55 0.48 33.36
N TYR A 147 22.47 0.29 32.04
CA TYR A 147 22.43 1.38 31.06
C TYR A 147 21.00 1.85 30.83
N THR A 148 20.79 3.16 30.88
CA THR A 148 19.53 3.79 30.48
C THR A 148 19.77 4.94 29.53
N LEU A 149 18.84 5.15 28.60
CA LEU A 149 18.83 6.31 27.71
C LEU A 149 17.40 6.78 27.48
N ASP A 150 17.19 8.08 27.60
CA ASP A 150 15.94 8.77 27.30
C ASP A 150 16.22 9.86 26.24
N SER A 151 15.40 9.87 25.19
CA SER A 151 15.42 10.88 24.12
C SER A 151 14.01 11.11 23.57
N ASP A 152 13.74 12.28 23.01
CA ASP A 152 12.42 12.63 22.46
C ASP A 152 12.25 12.20 21.00
N THR A 153 13.35 12.11 20.25
CA THR A 153 13.35 11.71 18.83
C THR A 153 14.57 10.86 18.49
N VAL A 154 14.36 9.86 17.65
CA VAL A 154 15.44 9.00 17.15
C VAL A 154 15.19 8.71 15.67
N ASP A 155 16.16 9.03 14.84
CA ASP A 155 16.21 8.66 13.44
C ASP A 155 17.15 7.47 13.25
N ILE A 156 16.68 6.45 12.55
CA ILE A 156 17.40 5.22 12.32
C ILE A 156 17.45 4.99 10.81
N ASP A 157 18.66 4.84 10.27
CA ASP A 157 18.89 4.40 8.90
C ASP A 157 19.15 2.89 8.93
N LEU A 158 18.22 2.08 8.42
CA LEU A 158 18.34 0.62 8.46
C LEU A 158 19.34 0.09 7.44
N ASN A 159 19.60 0.84 6.37
CA ASN A 159 20.58 0.47 5.33
C ASN A 159 22.00 0.64 5.86
N THR A 160 22.31 1.78 6.47
CA THR A 160 23.63 2.04 7.05
C THR A 160 23.75 1.59 8.51
N ARG A 161 22.64 1.13 9.12
CA ARG A 161 22.52 0.75 10.54
C ARG A 161 22.90 1.88 11.50
N GLN A 162 22.72 3.13 11.09
CA GLN A 162 23.06 4.29 11.91
C GLN A 162 21.86 4.75 12.72
N VAL A 163 22.12 5.24 13.92
CA VAL A 163 21.15 5.80 14.86
C VAL A 163 21.58 7.21 15.20
N VAL A 164 20.66 8.17 15.07
CA VAL A 164 20.91 9.58 15.35
C VAL A 164 19.75 10.12 16.18
N THR A 165 20.06 10.91 17.21
CA THR A 165 19.05 11.74 17.90
C THR A 165 19.18 13.17 17.42
N ASN A 166 18.06 13.80 17.04
CA ASN A 166 18.08 15.22 16.63
C ASN A 166 17.84 16.16 17.83
N GLU A 167 17.46 15.59 18.96
CA GLU A 167 17.19 16.32 20.20
C GLU A 167 18.07 15.83 21.35
N ARG A 168 17.98 16.57 22.45
CA ARG A 168 18.72 16.31 23.68
C ARG A 168 18.49 14.86 24.13
N VAL A 169 19.58 14.25 24.55
CA VAL A 169 19.62 12.88 25.05
C VAL A 169 20.20 12.86 26.44
N THR A 170 19.62 12.04 27.31
CA THR A 170 20.08 11.85 28.68
C THR A 170 20.12 10.38 29.02
N GLY A 171 20.93 9.99 29.98
CA GLY A 171 20.98 8.60 30.38
C GLY A 171 21.91 8.32 31.54
N THR A 172 21.91 7.05 31.93
CA THR A 172 22.74 6.53 33.02
C THR A 172 23.63 5.43 32.50
N LEU A 173 24.87 5.44 32.96
CA LEU A 173 25.89 4.41 32.79
C LEU A 173 26.26 3.90 34.21
N PRO A 174 26.84 2.70 34.35
CA PRO A 174 27.33 2.21 35.65
C PRO A 174 28.29 3.19 36.35
N ILE A 175 29.06 3.95 35.57
CA ILE A 175 30.02 4.94 36.08
C ILE A 175 29.40 6.30 36.44
N GLY A 176 28.16 6.59 36.03
CA GLY A 176 27.58 7.92 36.22
C GLY A 176 26.42 8.27 35.28
N THR A 177 26.09 9.55 35.17
CA THR A 177 25.01 10.06 34.31
C THR A 177 25.57 10.90 33.17
N PHE A 178 25.00 10.79 31.97
CA PHE A 178 25.41 11.59 30.82
C PHE A 178 24.25 12.42 30.25
N SER A 179 24.59 13.51 29.56
CA SER A 179 23.66 14.25 28.72
C SER A 179 24.37 14.90 27.55
N ALA A 180 23.72 14.98 26.40
CA ALA A 180 24.25 15.65 25.21
C ALA A 180 23.10 16.25 24.39
N GLY A 181 23.43 17.17 23.47
CA GLY A 181 22.45 17.73 22.54
C GLY A 181 22.10 16.79 21.39
N ARG A 182 23.01 15.87 21.04
CA ARG A 182 22.86 14.88 19.98
C ARG A 182 23.64 13.62 20.33
N LEU A 183 23.11 12.46 19.96
CA LEU A 183 23.82 11.19 19.97
C LEU A 183 23.81 10.60 18.57
N GLU A 184 24.97 10.14 18.14
CA GLU A 184 25.15 9.37 16.92
C GLU A 184 25.79 8.02 17.27
N GLY A 185 25.28 6.96 16.68
CA GLY A 185 25.84 5.64 16.88
C GLY A 185 25.38 4.65 15.83
N ASP A 186 25.71 3.39 16.07
CA ASP A 186 25.36 2.26 15.23
C ASP A 186 24.47 1.30 16.03
N ILE A 187 23.46 0.72 15.40
CA ILE A 187 22.60 -0.35 15.95
C ILE A 187 23.46 -1.54 16.45
N GLN A 188 24.62 -1.77 15.84
CA GLN A 188 25.58 -2.81 16.25
C GLN A 188 26.40 -2.44 17.49
N GLY A 189 26.27 -1.21 18.02
CA GLY A 189 26.97 -0.76 19.22
C GLY A 189 28.47 -0.59 19.06
N ARG A 190 28.98 -0.44 17.82
CA ARG A 190 30.42 -0.28 17.53
C ARG A 190 30.98 1.06 17.98
N ARG A 191 30.17 2.11 17.83
CA ARG A 191 30.56 3.50 18.09
C ARG A 191 29.36 4.26 18.61
N LEU A 192 29.59 5.05 19.66
CA LEU A 192 28.66 6.04 20.19
C LEU A 192 29.42 7.36 20.30
N VAL A 193 28.85 8.41 19.75
CA VAL A 193 29.38 9.77 19.75
C VAL A 193 28.31 10.68 20.35
N LEU A 194 28.72 11.45 21.35
CA LEU A 194 27.87 12.45 21.98
C LEU A 194 28.34 13.84 21.52
N GLU A 195 27.41 14.64 21.01
CA GLU A 195 27.67 15.96 20.44
C GLU A 195 26.74 17.03 21.04
N GLY A 196 27.07 18.30 20.84
CA GLY A 196 26.25 19.42 21.30
C GLY A 196 26.26 19.60 22.81
N GLY A 197 27.43 19.83 23.41
CA GLY A 197 27.56 20.07 24.86
C GLY A 197 27.43 18.79 25.69
N ALA A 198 28.26 17.79 25.38
CA ALA A 198 28.29 16.53 26.11
C ALA A 198 28.80 16.75 27.55
N HIS A 199 28.01 16.33 28.53
CA HIS A 199 28.36 16.34 29.94
C HIS A 199 28.29 14.93 30.50
N LEU A 200 29.35 14.49 31.17
CA LEU A 200 29.40 13.23 31.91
C LEU A 200 29.68 13.55 33.38
N ARG A 201 28.79 13.11 34.26
CA ARG A 201 28.98 13.20 35.71
C ARG A 201 29.25 11.81 36.26
N ILE A 202 30.51 11.55 36.58
CA ILE A 202 30.96 10.29 37.18
C ILE A 202 30.64 10.31 38.67
N ARG A 203 29.99 9.25 39.17
CA ARG A 203 29.84 9.03 40.62
C ARG A 203 31.01 8.15 41.05
N GLY A 204 32.08 8.77 41.57
CA GLY A 204 33.24 8.04 42.07
C GLY A 204 32.84 7.09 43.20
N GLY A 205 32.97 5.77 42.98
CA GLY A 205 32.61 4.78 44.00
C GLY A 205 32.68 3.28 43.63
N ALA A 206 32.91 2.88 42.38
CA ALA A 206 32.98 1.45 42.01
C ALA A 206 34.31 1.09 41.36
N GLY A 207 35.40 1.36 42.07
CA GLY A 207 36.76 0.97 41.70
C GLY A 207 37.56 0.56 42.93
N ARG A 208 37.08 -0.44 43.67
CA ARG A 208 37.87 -1.15 44.69
C ARG A 208 37.31 -2.55 44.97
N ALA A 209 38.18 -3.55 44.76
CA ALA A 209 38.11 -4.97 45.11
C ALA A 209 36.97 -5.78 44.43
N ALA A 210 37.20 -6.94 43.81
CA ALA A 210 38.22 -7.96 44.00
C ALA A 210 38.70 -8.58 42.68
#